data_AF-A0A9D6ME44-F1
#
_entry.id   AF-A0A9D6ME44-F1
#
_cell.length_a   1.000
_cell.length_b   1.000
_cell.length_c   1.000
_cell.angle_alpha   90.00
_cell.angle_beta   90.00
_cell.angle_gamma   90.00
#
_symmetry.space_group_name_H-M   'P 1'
#
loop_
_entity.id
_entity.type
_entity.pdbx_description
1 polymer ?
#
loop_
_entity_poly.entity_id
_entity_poly.type
_entity_poly.pdbx_seq_one_letter_code
_entity_poly.pdbx_strand_id
1 'polypeptide(L)' 'MTPKSSRRAHFDSDGWCDTPIYERDDLPVCFEAVGPLIVEEPTSTTPVPPGMRLRVDDFGNLQIFLDTDFAD' A
#
# COMPACT_ATOMS: atom_id res chain seq x y z
N MET A 1 -8.21 9.92 -1.32
CA MET A 1 -8.29 8.74 -2.22
C MET A 1 -9.11 7.67 -1.54
N THR A 2 -9.99 6.99 -2.29
CA THR A 2 -10.89 5.98 -1.74
C THR A 2 -10.50 4.61 -2.29
N PRO A 3 -10.37 3.57 -1.45
CA PRO A 3 -10.14 2.21 -1.93
C PRO A 3 -11.24 1.76 -2.90
N LYS A 4 -10.90 1.03 -3.96
CA LYS A 4 -11.88 0.45 -4.90
C LYS A 4 -12.67 -0.70 -4.29
N SER A 5 -12.08 -1.39 -3.31
CA SER A 5 -12.72 -2.45 -2.53
C SER A 5 -11.93 -2.74 -1.25
N SER A 6 -12.42 -3.65 -0.41
CA SER A 6 -11.64 -4.26 0.67
C SER A 6 -11.74 -5.78 0.57
N ARG A 7 -10.67 -6.50 0.91
CA ARG A 7 -10.65 -7.96 1.00
C ARG A 7 -9.83 -8.40 2.20
N ARG A 8 -10.10 -9.59 2.74
CA ARG A 8 -9.22 -10.18 3.73
C ARG A 8 -7.95 -10.69 3.07
N ALA A 9 -6.79 -10.29 3.58
CA ALA A 9 -5.48 -10.78 3.19
C ALA A 9 -4.73 -11.32 4.42
N HIS A 10 -3.90 -12.34 4.22
CA HIS A 10 -3.11 -12.92 5.31
C HIS A 10 -1.67 -12.38 5.24
N PHE A 11 -1.18 -11.80 6.32
CA PHE A 11 0.19 -11.30 6.46
C PHE A 11 0.88 -12.02 7.63
N ASP A 12 1.91 -12.80 7.34
CA ASP A 12 2.74 -13.60 8.28
C ASP A 12 2.30 -13.57 9.77
N SER A 13 2.93 -12.72 10.58
CA SER A 13 2.68 -12.62 12.03
C SER A 13 1.37 -11.93 12.39
N ASP A 14 0.81 -11.13 11.49
CA ASP A 14 -0.39 -10.32 11.71
C ASP A 14 -1.69 -11.08 11.41
N GLY A 15 -1.60 -12.21 10.69
CA GLY A 15 -2.73 -13.05 10.34
C GLY A 15 -3.65 -12.41 9.29
N TRP A 16 -4.95 -12.70 9.38
CA TRP A 16 -5.97 -12.16 8.46
C TRP A 16 -6.34 -10.72 8.80
N CYS A 17 -6.09 -9.79 7.90
CA CYS A 17 -6.44 -8.37 8.03
C CYS A 17 -7.50 -7.97 7.00
N ASP A 18 -8.46 -7.12 7.39
CA ASP A 18 -9.28 -6.41 6.41
C ASP A 18 -8.41 -5.37 5.71
N THR A 19 -8.27 -5.51 4.39
CA THR A 19 -7.21 -4.84 3.62
C THR A 19 -7.83 -4.04 2.48
N PRO A 20 -7.77 -2.69 2.54
CA PRO A 20 -8.22 -1.85 1.44
C PRO A 20 -7.37 -2.09 0.20
N ILE A 21 -8.04 -2.12 -0.95
CA ILE A 21 -7.42 -2.28 -2.26
C ILE A 21 -7.55 -0.96 -3.02
N TYR A 22 -6.43 -0.44 -3.48
CA TYR A 22 -6.36 0.75 -4.34
C TYR A 22 -6.10 0.33 -5.79
N GLU A 23 -6.72 1.04 -6.73
CA GLU A 23 -6.28 1.00 -8.13
C GLU A 23 -5.05 1.87 -8.28
N ARG A 24 -3.99 1.37 -8.91
CA ARG A 24 -2.76 2.13 -9.09
C ARG A 24 -3.00 3.44 -9.83
N ASP A 25 -3.80 3.43 -10.88
CA ASP A 25 -4.05 4.59 -11.74
C ASP A 25 -4.73 5.74 -10.97
N ASP A 26 -5.39 5.44 -9.85
CA ASP A 26 -6.03 6.43 -8.99
C ASP A 26 -5.03 7.06 -8.00
N LEU A 27 -3.85 6.47 -7.75
CA LEU A 27 -2.91 6.98 -6.76
C LEU A 27 -2.10 8.18 -7.29
N PRO A 28 -2.26 9.38 -6.71
CA PRO A 28 -1.50 10.56 -7.12
C PRO A 28 -0.06 10.51 -6.61
N VAL A 29 0.82 11.31 -7.23
CA VAL A 29 2.15 11.60 -6.66
C VAL A 29 2.02 12.14 -5.24
N CYS A 30 3.00 11.86 -4.40
CA CYS A 30 3.02 12.17 -2.98
C CYS A 30 1.92 11.49 -2.15
N PHE A 31 1.18 10.52 -2.70
CA PHE A 31 0.30 9.69 -1.90
C PHE A 31 1.11 8.89 -0.88
N GLU A 32 0.70 8.94 0.38
CA GLU A 32 1.28 8.16 1.46
C GLU A 32 0.20 7.41 2.23
N ALA A 33 0.49 6.17 2.61
CA ALA A 33 -0.36 5.37 3.46
C ALA A 33 0.44 4.33 4.23
N VAL A 34 -0.01 4.03 5.45
CA VAL A 34 0.51 2.91 6.26
C VAL A 34 -0.37 1.68 5.98
N GLY A 35 0.27 0.53 5.78
CA GLY A 35 -0.45 -0.73 5.60
C GLY A 35 -1.20 -1.19 6.85
N PRO A 36 -2.08 -2.20 6.74
CA PRO A 36 -2.24 -3.06 5.57
C PRO A 36 -2.99 -2.38 4.43
N LEU A 37 -2.48 -2.50 3.20
CA LEU A 37 -3.17 -2.15 1.96
C LEU A 37 -2.62 -2.95 0.79
N ILE A 38 -3.38 -3.03 -0.29
CA ILE A 38 -2.93 -3.63 -1.55
C ILE A 38 -3.12 -2.61 -2.67
N VAL A 39 -2.11 -2.43 -3.51
CA VAL A 39 -2.23 -1.70 -4.77
C VAL A 39 -2.33 -2.73 -5.90
N GLU A 40 -3.41 -2.69 -6.67
CA GLU A 40 -3.57 -3.52 -7.86
C GLU A 40 -3.26 -2.71 -9.12
N GLU A 41 -2.65 -3.39 -10.09
CA GLU A 41 -2.39 -2.95 -11.45
C GLU A 41 -2.83 -4.06 -12.41
N PRO A 42 -3.10 -3.76 -13.70
CA PRO A 42 -3.48 -4.79 -14.67
C PRO A 42 -2.53 -6.00 -14.75
N THR A 43 -1.25 -5.80 -14.41
CA THR A 43 -0.19 -6.81 -14.50
C THR A 43 0.53 -7.08 -13.19
N SER A 44 0.12 -6.44 -12.08
CA SER A 44 0.84 -6.55 -10.81
C SER A 44 -0.09 -6.40 -9.61
N THR A 45 0.39 -6.86 -8.46
CA THR A 45 -0.27 -6.67 -7.17
C THR A 45 0.81 -6.43 -6.13
N THR A 46 0.74 -5.27 -5.50
CA THR A 46 1.74 -4.78 -4.55
C THR A 46 1.11 -4.74 -3.15
N PRO A 47 1.33 -5.79 -2.31
CA PRO A 47 0.90 -5.76 -0.92
C PRO A 47 1.82 -4.87 -0.09
N VAL A 48 1.23 -4.11 0.82
CA VAL A 48 1.93 -3.31 1.82
C VAL A 48 1.47 -3.83 3.19
N PRO A 49 2.28 -4.66 3.86
CA PRO A 49 1.93 -5.28 5.14
C PRO A 49 1.62 -4.27 6.25
N PRO A 50 0.96 -4.72 7.34
CA PRO A 50 0.81 -3.92 8.57
C PRO A 50 2.14 -3.34 9.03
N GLY A 51 2.14 -2.05 9.38
CA GLY A 51 3.33 -1.37 9.88
C GLY A 51 4.37 -0.98 8.83
N MET A 52 4.17 -1.32 7.55
CA MET A 52 4.98 -0.77 6.45
C MET A 52 4.31 0.47 5.86
N ARG A 53 5.10 1.36 5.27
CA ARG A 53 4.59 2.57 4.59
C ARG A 53 4.75 2.46 3.08
N LEU A 54 3.72 2.87 2.35
CA LEU A 54 3.77 3.17 0.92
C LEU A 54 3.88 4.67 0.70
N ARG A 55 4.78 5.09 -0.18
CA ARG A 55 4.82 6.43 -0.78
C ARG A 55 4.82 6.33 -2.29
N VAL A 56 4.08 7.20 -2.96
CA VAL A 56 4.24 7.47 -4.40
C VAL A 56 5.18 8.65 -4.54
N ASP A 57 6.35 8.44 -5.15
CA ASP A 57 7.30 9.53 -5.36
C ASP A 57 6.84 10.51 -6.46
N ASP A 58 7.63 11.57 -6.69
CA ASP A 58 7.33 12.60 -7.68
C ASP A 58 7.32 12.09 -9.14
N PHE A 59 7.91 10.92 -9.39
CA PHE A 59 7.92 10.25 -10.69
C PHE A 59 6.81 9.20 -10.82
N GLY A 60 6.04 8.96 -9.75
CA GLY A 60 5.00 7.94 -9.72
C GLY A 60 5.52 6.54 -9.36
N ASN A 61 6.73 6.37 -8.85
CA ASN A 61 7.16 5.05 -8.37
C ASN A 61 6.52 4.75 -7.02
N LEU A 62 6.16 3.48 -6.80
CA LEU A 62 5.77 2.98 -5.49
C LEU A 62 7.02 2.67 -4.67
N GLN A 63 7.20 3.35 -3.55
CA GLN A 63 8.27 3.10 -2.57
C GLN A 63 7.68 2.49 -1.30
N ILE A 64 8.19 1.32 -0.89
CA ILE A 64 7.76 0.63 0.33
C ILE A 64 8.88 0.69 1.36
N PHE A 65 8.56 1.19 2.55
CA PHE A 65 9.48 1.31 3.68
C PHE A 65 9.15 0.23 4.72
N LEU A 66 10.18 -0.45 5.21
CA LEU A 66 10.06 -1.54 6.18
C LEU A 66 9.73 -1.04 7.60
N ASP A 67 10.03 0.22 7.88
CA ASP A 67 9.69 0.94 9.10
C ASP A 67 8.75 2.12 8.81
N THR A 68 8.18 2.68 9.89
CA THR A 68 7.35 3.89 9.81
C THR A 68 8.13 5.16 10.13
N ASP A 69 9.38 5.04 10.58
CA ASP A 69 10.25 6.14 11.01
C ASP A 69 11.19 6.56 9.89
N PHE A 70 11.15 7.85 9.54
CA PHE A 70 12.01 8.44 8.52
C PHE A 70 13.12 9.21 9.24
N ALA A 71 14.37 8.84 9.00
CA ALA A 71 15.44 9.81 9.08
C ALA A 71 15.48 10.51 7.70
N ASP A 72 15.24 11.82 7.71
CA ASP A 72 15.30 12.69 6.51
C ASP A 72 16.65 12.60 5.78
#